data_AF-A0A956TXN5-F1
#
_entry.id   AF-A0A956TXN5-F1
#
_cell.length_a   1.000
_cell.length_b   1.000
_cell.length_c   1.000
_cell.angle_alpha   90.00
_cell.angle_beta   90.00
_cell.angle_gamma   90.00
#
_symmetry.space_group_name_H-M   'P 1'
#
loop_
_entity.id
_entity.type
_entity.pdbx_description
1 polymer ?
#
loop_
_entity_poly.entity_id
_entity_poly.type
_entity_poly.pdbx_seq_one_letter_code
_entity_poly.pdbx_strand_id
1 'polypeptide(L)'
;ILKTAMGTQQVPPGIVLVGISLLLTIYTMSPVFGEMYEMAEGPINRNEAVFTVLAEASVPLKNFMMRQTRQEDLSYILELAREVPPESPADVQIWEVAPAYMISELRTAFEIGFLIFIPFIVLDMVVANILLALGMMMLSPTIISLPFKILIFIAVDGWSLIIHGLIKSFN
;
A
#
# COMPACT_ATOMS: atom_id res chain seq x y z
N ILE A 1 -3.83 -9.85 1.40
CA ILE A 1 -5.30 -9.87 1.11
C ILE A 1 -5.60 -10.65 -0.16
N LEU A 2 -4.99 -10.34 -1.32
CA LEU A 2 -5.22 -11.07 -2.58
C LEU A 2 -5.11 -12.60 -2.47
N LYS A 3 -4.04 -13.14 -1.86
CA LYS A 3 -3.87 -14.59 -1.65
C LYS A 3 -5.06 -15.24 -0.93
N THR A 4 -5.55 -14.57 0.09
CA THR A 4 -6.72 -15.00 0.85
C THR A 4 -7.99 -14.93 0.00
N ALA A 5 -8.15 -13.85 -0.77
CA ALA A 5 -9.30 -13.65 -1.67
C ALA A 5 -9.41 -14.74 -2.75
N MET A 6 -8.27 -15.08 -3.37
CA MET A 6 -8.18 -16.11 -4.40
C MET A 6 -8.28 -17.53 -3.83
N GLY A 7 -8.18 -17.72 -2.51
CA GLY A 7 -8.14 -19.04 -1.89
C GLY A 7 -6.82 -19.79 -2.09
N THR A 8 -5.79 -19.13 -2.62
CA THR A 8 -4.47 -19.71 -2.89
C THR A 8 -3.54 -19.48 -1.69
N GLN A 9 -3.57 -20.38 -0.70
CA GLN A 9 -2.82 -20.18 0.55
C GLN A 9 -1.30 -20.13 0.36
N GLN A 10 -0.76 -20.81 -0.65
CA GLN A 10 0.70 -20.94 -0.86
C GLN A 10 1.23 -20.25 -2.11
N VAL A 11 0.37 -19.89 -3.07
CA VAL A 11 0.77 -19.34 -4.36
C VAL A 11 0.15 -17.96 -4.59
N PRO A 12 0.93 -16.93 -4.97
CA PRO A 12 2.40 -16.93 -5.06
C PRO A 12 3.08 -16.95 -3.67
N PRO A 13 4.32 -17.46 -3.58
CA PRO A 13 5.08 -17.47 -2.33
C PRO A 13 5.23 -16.07 -1.73
N GLY A 14 5.24 -15.96 -0.40
CA GLY A 14 5.38 -14.67 0.30
C GLY A 14 6.63 -13.89 -0.11
N ILE A 15 7.76 -14.57 -0.31
CA ILE A 15 9.01 -13.95 -0.74
C ILE A 15 8.92 -13.30 -2.13
N VAL A 16 8.14 -13.89 -3.05
CA VAL A 16 7.91 -13.33 -4.38
C VAL A 16 7.11 -12.03 -4.26
N LEU A 17 6.08 -12.02 -3.40
CA LEU A 17 5.31 -10.80 -3.13
C LEU A 17 6.17 -9.71 -2.51
N VAL A 18 7.05 -10.05 -1.56
CA VAL A 18 8.01 -9.09 -0.97
C VAL A 18 8.94 -8.53 -2.05
N GLY A 19 9.47 -9.38 -2.93
CA GLY A 19 10.31 -8.93 -4.05
C GLY A 19 9.58 -7.99 -5.00
N ILE A 20 8.34 -8.30 -5.38
CA ILE A 20 7.51 -7.42 -6.22
C ILE A 20 7.24 -6.10 -5.50
N SER A 21 6.84 -6.15 -4.23
CA SER A 21 6.60 -4.96 -3.42
C SER A 21 7.83 -4.06 -3.34
N LEU A 22 9.02 -4.63 -3.11
CA LEU A 22 10.26 -3.85 -3.06
C LEU A 22 10.60 -3.19 -4.40
N LEU A 23 10.46 -3.92 -5.52
CA LEU A 23 10.68 -3.36 -6.86
C LEU A 23 9.69 -2.25 -7.19
N LEU A 24 8.42 -2.42 -6.81
CA LEU A 24 7.41 -1.38 -6.96
C LEU A 24 7.74 -0.15 -6.09
N THR A 25 8.16 -0.34 -4.84
CA THR A 25 8.59 0.77 -3.98
C THR A 25 9.76 1.53 -4.60
N ILE A 26 10.78 0.85 -5.10
CA ILE A 26 11.93 1.51 -5.75
C ILE A 26 11.46 2.28 -6.99
N TYR A 27 10.58 1.70 -7.80
CA TYR A 27 10.05 2.34 -9.00
C TYR A 27 9.24 3.59 -8.66
N THR A 28 8.30 3.51 -7.71
CA THR A 28 7.44 4.64 -7.31
C THR A 28 8.22 5.72 -6.56
N MET A 29 9.24 5.34 -5.78
CA MET A 29 10.06 6.26 -4.99
C MET A 29 11.27 6.81 -5.75
N SER A 30 11.55 6.34 -6.96
CA SER A 30 12.67 6.83 -7.78
C SER A 30 12.79 8.36 -7.86
N PRO A 31 11.73 9.16 -8.08
CA PRO A 31 11.85 10.62 -8.10
C PRO A 31 12.20 11.20 -6.72
N VAL A 32 11.59 10.66 -5.66
CA VAL A 32 11.87 11.09 -4.28
C VAL A 32 13.32 10.81 -3.92
N PHE A 33 13.85 9.63 -4.23
CA PHE A 33 15.26 9.31 -3.99
C PHE A 33 16.22 10.20 -4.79
N GLY A 34 15.85 10.58 -6.02
CA GLY A 34 16.61 11.55 -6.81
C GLY A 34 16.69 12.91 -6.13
N GLU A 35 15.55 13.46 -5.71
CA GLU A 35 15.50 14.74 -4.99
C GLU A 35 16.26 14.69 -3.66
N MET A 36 16.16 13.60 -2.91
CA MET A 36 16.91 13.41 -1.66
C MET A 36 18.42 13.41 -1.90
N TYR A 37 18.87 12.78 -2.99
CA TYR A 37 20.28 12.74 -3.37
C TYR A 37 20.81 14.13 -3.71
N GLU A 38 20.08 14.88 -4.54
CA GLU A 38 20.43 16.26 -4.91
C GLU A 38 20.47 17.19 -3.68
N MET A 39 19.49 17.07 -2.77
CA MET A 39 19.47 17.85 -1.53
C MET A 39 20.59 17.49 -0.56
N ALA A 40 21.09 16.25 -0.58
CA ALA A 40 22.19 15.81 0.27
C ALA A 40 23.56 16.31 -0.22
N GLU A 41 23.74 16.49 -1.54
CA GLU A 41 25.03 16.79 -2.16
C GLU A 41 25.65 18.09 -1.64
N GLY A 42 24.85 19.16 -1.53
CA GLY A 42 25.31 20.47 -1.03
C GLY A 42 25.89 20.41 0.39
N PRO A 43 25.11 19.98 1.40
CA PRO A 43 25.57 19.79 2.78
C PRO A 43 26.80 18.87 2.91
N ILE A 44 26.84 17.77 2.15
CA ILE A 44 27.97 16.84 2.15
C ILE A 44 29.24 17.55 1.66
N ASN A 45 29.15 18.29 0.55
CA ASN A 45 30.29 19.02 -0.02
C ASN A 45 30.80 20.14 0.91
N ARG A 46 29.95 20.65 1.80
CA ARG A 46 30.31 21.64 2.82
C ARG A 46 30.84 21.01 4.11
N ASN A 47 31.00 19.68 4.16
CA ASN A 47 31.36 18.92 5.38
C ASN A 47 30.45 19.23 6.57
N GLU A 48 29.16 19.41 6.32
CA GLU A 48 28.19 19.65 7.39
C GLU A 48 28.00 18.40 8.25
N ALA A 49 27.49 18.62 9.46
CA ALA A 49 27.15 17.54 10.36
C ALA A 49 26.08 16.63 9.72
N VAL A 50 26.17 15.33 9.98
CA VAL A 50 25.23 14.31 9.46
C VAL A 50 23.78 14.67 9.76
N PHE A 51 23.50 15.29 10.92
CA PHE A 51 22.15 15.73 11.27
C PHE A 51 21.60 16.81 10.34
N THR A 52 22.42 17.77 9.90
CA THR A 52 22.00 18.81 8.96
C THR A 52 21.75 18.21 7.58
N VAL A 53 22.66 17.35 7.12
CA VAL A 53 22.51 16.61 5.85
C VAL A 53 21.20 15.83 5.84
N LEU A 54 20.89 15.09 6.92
CA LEU A 54 19.65 14.33 7.03
C LEU A 54 18.40 15.23 7.12
N ALA A 55 18.49 16.37 7.82
CA ALA A 55 17.38 17.30 7.94
C ALA A 55 16.98 17.86 6.57
N GLU A 56 17.96 18.26 5.75
CA GLU A 56 17.71 18.77 4.39
C GLU A 56 17.30 17.65 3.43
N ALA A 57 18.05 16.55 3.40
CA ALA A 57 17.80 15.44 2.47
C ALA A 57 16.49 14.69 2.77
N SER A 58 15.93 14.80 3.97
CA SER A 58 14.65 14.14 4.32
C SER A 58 13.41 14.93 3.89
N VAL A 59 13.56 16.19 3.44
CA VAL A 59 12.44 17.04 3.02
C VAL A 59 11.60 16.42 1.90
N PRO A 60 12.17 15.86 0.82
CA PRO A 60 11.38 15.24 -0.26
C PRO A 60 10.57 14.05 0.24
N LEU A 61 11.15 13.24 1.12
CA LEU A 61 10.48 12.10 1.75
C LEU A 61 9.32 12.56 2.63
N LYS A 62 9.54 13.57 3.47
CA LYS A 62 8.49 14.18 4.28
C LYS A 62 7.34 14.68 3.41
N ASN A 63 7.66 15.40 2.33
CA ASN A 63 6.65 15.94 1.42
C ASN A 63 5.87 14.83 0.70
N PHE A 64 6.54 13.75 0.29
CA PHE A 64 5.89 12.57 -0.26
C PHE A 64 4.87 11.98 0.73
N MET A 65 5.29 11.77 1.98
CA MET A 65 4.43 11.20 3.02
C MET A 65 3.25 12.13 3.33
N MET A 66 3.48 13.43 3.44
CA MET A 66 2.44 14.44 3.67
C MET A 66 1.37 14.43 2.56
N ARG A 67 1.74 14.24 1.29
CA ARG A 67 0.78 14.18 0.17
C ARG A 67 -0.16 12.98 0.26
N GLN A 68 0.32 11.86 0.80
CA GLN A 68 -0.45 10.62 0.94
C GLN A 68 -1.17 10.51 2.29
N THR A 69 -0.77 11.32 3.27
CA THR A 69 -1.36 11.31 4.60
C THR A 69 -2.69 12.06 4.58
N ARG A 70 -3.74 11.45 5.14
CA ARG A 70 -5.04 12.11 5.30
C ARG A 70 -4.92 13.20 6.36
N GLN A 71 -5.57 14.34 6.13
CA GLN A 71 -5.52 15.48 7.06
C GLN A 71 -5.98 15.07 8.47
N GLU A 72 -7.03 14.27 8.58
CA GLU A 72 -7.54 13.76 9.86
C GLU A 72 -6.48 12.95 10.65
N ASP A 73 -5.78 12.04 9.97
CA ASP A 73 -4.77 11.19 10.60
C ASP A 73 -3.54 12.02 11.02
N LEU A 74 -3.16 13.01 10.21
CA LEU A 74 -2.08 13.95 10.55
C LEU A 74 -2.46 14.84 11.74
N SER A 75 -3.64 15.44 11.72
CA SER A 75 -4.15 16.29 12.81
C SER A 75 -4.17 15.53 14.13
N TYR A 76 -4.65 14.29 14.11
CA TYR A 76 -4.66 13.44 15.31
C TYR A 76 -3.26 13.21 15.89
N ILE A 77 -2.27 12.92 15.05
CA ILE A 77 -0.90 12.75 15.53
C ILE A 77 -0.31 14.07 16.05
N LEU A 78 -0.59 15.20 15.40
CA LEU A 78 -0.10 16.51 15.83
C LEU A 78 -0.67 16.92 17.19
N GLU A 79 -1.96 16.67 17.43
CA GLU A 79 -2.62 16.89 18.73
C GLU A 79 -2.00 16.05 19.85
N LEU A 80 -1.52 14.84 19.55
CA LEU A 80 -0.84 13.99 20.51
C LEU A 80 0.63 14.39 20.73
N ALA A 81 1.28 14.88 19.67
CA ALA A 81 2.71 15.19 19.68
C ALA A 81 3.03 16.57 20.26
N ARG A 82 2.10 17.53 20.17
CA ARG A 82 2.35 18.93 20.52
C ARG A 82 1.24 19.56 21.36
N GLU A 83 1.64 20.41 22.30
CA GLU A 83 0.73 21.32 23.01
C GLU A 83 0.31 22.51 22.13
N VAL A 84 1.19 22.95 21.22
CA VAL A 84 0.95 24.06 20.29
C VAL A 84 0.99 23.54 18.86
N PRO A 85 -0.08 23.74 18.07
CA PRO A 85 -0.13 23.26 16.69
C PRO A 85 0.92 23.99 15.81
N PRO A 86 1.47 23.30 14.80
CA PRO A 86 2.40 23.92 13.87
C PRO A 86 1.72 25.03 13.06
N GLU A 87 2.43 26.14 12.84
CA GLU A 87 1.91 27.28 12.07
C GLU A 87 1.92 27.00 10.56
N SER A 88 2.85 26.14 10.09
CA SER A 88 2.97 25.76 8.70
C SER A 88 3.28 24.26 8.52
N PRO A 89 2.97 23.68 7.34
CA PRO A 89 3.38 22.32 6.99
C PRO A 89 4.91 22.11 7.02
N ALA A 90 5.70 23.19 6.91
CA ALA A 90 7.15 23.12 6.99
C ALA A 90 7.63 22.77 8.40
N ASP A 91 6.91 23.20 9.42
CA ASP A 91 7.23 23.00 10.84
C ASP A 91 6.95 21.58 11.33
N VAL A 92 6.22 20.80 10.53
CA VAL A 92 5.97 19.38 10.81
C VAL A 92 7.24 18.58 10.57
N GLN A 93 7.60 17.73 11.53
CA GLN A 93 8.80 16.92 11.51
C GLN A 93 8.51 15.53 10.96
N ILE A 94 9.49 14.88 10.32
CA ILE A 94 9.29 13.60 9.65
C ILE A 94 8.80 12.49 10.60
N TRP A 95 9.20 12.51 11.87
CA TRP A 95 8.73 11.55 12.88
C TRP A 95 7.29 11.77 13.34
N GLU A 96 6.71 12.94 13.06
CA GLU A 96 5.28 13.22 13.28
C GLU A 96 4.46 12.77 12.07
N VAL A 97 4.96 13.00 10.85
CA VAL A 97 4.29 12.53 9.62
C VAL A 97 4.33 11.01 9.50
N ALA A 98 5.43 10.37 9.91
CA ALA A 98 5.62 8.93 9.74
C ALA A 98 4.52 8.03 10.31
N PRO A 99 4.12 8.16 11.59
CA PRO A 99 3.03 7.36 12.12
C PRO A 99 1.69 7.71 11.47
N ALA A 100 1.42 8.99 11.15
CA ALA A 100 0.20 9.40 10.46
C ALA A 100 0.07 8.77 9.06
N TYR A 101 1.14 8.87 8.27
CA TYR A 101 1.27 8.24 6.96
C TYR A 101 1.02 6.74 7.03
N MET A 102 1.63 6.04 8.00
CA MET A 102 1.45 4.60 8.15
C MET A 102 -0.01 4.22 8.42
N ILE A 103 -0.73 5.00 9.24
CA ILE A 103 -2.16 4.78 9.52
C ILE A 103 -3.00 5.01 8.27
N SER A 104 -2.76 6.13 7.55
CA SER A 104 -3.45 6.45 6.30
C SER A 104 -3.24 5.36 5.24
N GLU A 105 -2.00 4.90 5.07
CA GLU A 105 -1.64 3.86 4.10
C GLU A 105 -2.23 2.50 4.46
N LEU A 106 -2.25 2.13 5.75
CA LEU A 106 -2.92 0.90 6.18
C LEU A 106 -4.42 0.95 5.83
N ARG A 107 -5.08 2.08 6.07
CA ARG A 107 -6.50 2.26 5.70
C ARG A 107 -6.70 2.10 4.19
N THR A 108 -5.92 2.81 3.38
CA THR A 108 -5.95 2.70 1.92
C THR A 108 -5.69 1.26 1.44
N ALA A 109 -4.71 0.56 2.04
CA ALA A 109 -4.42 -0.83 1.72
C ALA A 109 -5.59 -1.78 2.06
N PHE A 110 -6.31 -1.54 3.15
CA PHE A 110 -7.53 -2.29 3.49
C PHE A 110 -8.67 -1.99 2.51
N GLU A 111 -8.87 -0.73 2.11
CA GLU A 111 -9.87 -0.33 1.12
C GLU A 111 -9.62 -1.01 -0.23
N ILE A 112 -8.39 -0.92 -0.75
CA ILE A 112 -7.97 -1.61 -1.99
C ILE A 112 -8.15 -3.12 -1.84
N GLY A 113 -7.71 -3.67 -0.71
CA GLY A 113 -7.84 -5.08 -0.41
C GLY A 113 -9.30 -5.56 -0.43
N PHE A 114 -10.21 -4.76 0.13
CA PHE A 114 -11.65 -5.02 0.13
C PHE A 114 -12.22 -4.98 -1.29
N LEU A 115 -11.90 -3.96 -2.08
CA LEU A 115 -12.35 -3.84 -3.48
C LEU A 115 -11.92 -5.04 -4.33
N ILE A 116 -10.68 -5.51 -4.16
CA ILE A 116 -10.16 -6.71 -4.82
C ILE A 116 -10.93 -7.97 -4.37
N PHE A 117 -11.41 -8.00 -3.13
CA PHE A 117 -12.07 -9.15 -2.54
C PHE A 117 -13.51 -9.35 -3.04
N ILE A 118 -14.22 -8.25 -3.37
CA ILE A 118 -15.62 -8.25 -3.82
C ILE A 118 -15.92 -9.25 -4.96
N PRO A 119 -15.24 -9.25 -6.11
CA PRO A 119 -15.56 -10.15 -7.22
C PRO A 119 -15.44 -11.63 -6.82
N PHE A 120 -14.49 -11.96 -5.94
CA PHE A 120 -14.29 -13.33 -5.47
C PHE A 120 -15.34 -13.78 -4.45
N ILE A 121 -15.83 -12.88 -3.58
CA ILE A 121 -16.98 -13.17 -2.71
C ILE A 121 -18.21 -13.50 -3.54
N VAL A 122 -18.51 -12.65 -4.54
CA VAL A 122 -19.69 -12.84 -5.38
C VAL A 122 -19.63 -14.21 -6.06
N LEU A 123 -18.47 -14.59 -6.58
CA LEU A 123 -18.26 -15.90 -7.17
C LEU A 123 -18.47 -17.03 -6.16
N ASP A 124 -17.91 -16.93 -4.95
CA ASP A 124 -18.11 -17.93 -3.90
C ASP A 124 -19.59 -18.09 -3.55
N MET A 125 -20.34 -16.99 -3.43
CA MET A 125 -21.77 -17.02 -3.15
C MET A 125 -22.56 -17.68 -4.28
N VAL A 126 -22.21 -17.40 -5.54
CA VAL A 126 -22.85 -18.03 -6.71
C VAL A 126 -22.58 -19.54 -6.72
N VAL A 127 -21.32 -19.96 -6.56
CA VAL A 127 -20.95 -21.38 -6.56
C VAL A 127 -21.62 -22.12 -5.41
N ALA A 128 -21.64 -21.54 -4.21
CA ALA A 128 -22.30 -22.13 -3.05
C ALA A 128 -23.81 -22.36 -3.30
N ASN A 129 -24.51 -21.36 -3.83
CA ASN A 129 -25.94 -21.48 -4.14
C ASN A 129 -26.22 -22.55 -5.21
N ILE A 130 -25.35 -22.69 -6.22
CA ILE A 130 -25.48 -23.74 -7.25
C ILE A 130 -25.29 -25.14 -6.64
N LEU A 131 -24.26 -25.33 -5.80
CA LEU A 131 -24.01 -26.61 -5.14
C LEU A 131 -25.15 -27.01 -4.21
N LEU A 132 -25.71 -26.05 -3.47
CA LEU A 132 -26.89 -26.26 -2.62
C LEU A 132 -28.11 -26.66 -3.44
N ALA A 133 -28.36 -25.99 -4.57
CA ALA A 133 -29.47 -26.32 -5.47
C ALA A 133 -29.35 -27.73 -6.09
N LEU A 134 -28.11 -28.20 -6.32
CA LEU A 134 -27.83 -29.56 -6.81
C LEU A 134 -27.85 -30.62 -5.69
N GLY A 135 -28.07 -30.24 -4.43
CA GLY A 135 -28.07 -31.14 -3.28
C GLY A 135 -26.69 -31.62 -2.83
N MET A 136 -25.60 -31.02 -3.34
CA MET A 136 -24.22 -31.42 -3.05
C MET A 136 -23.68 -30.73 -1.79
N MET A 137 -24.28 -31.03 -0.63
CA MET A 137 -23.89 -30.40 0.65
C MET A 137 -22.49 -30.80 1.15
N MET A 138 -21.93 -31.92 0.66
CA MET A 138 -20.64 -32.46 1.11
C MET A 138 -19.44 -31.88 0.37
N LEU A 139 -19.67 -31.20 -0.75
CA LEU A 139 -18.59 -30.56 -1.51
C LEU A 139 -18.37 -29.14 -0.97
N SER A 140 -17.11 -28.82 -0.65
CA SER A 140 -16.74 -27.47 -0.23
C SER A 140 -16.88 -26.50 -1.40
N PRO A 141 -17.73 -25.46 -1.30
CA PRO A 141 -17.87 -24.45 -2.34
C PRO A 141 -16.55 -23.76 -2.68
N THR A 142 -15.67 -23.57 -1.69
CA THR A 142 -14.35 -22.93 -1.86
C THR A 142 -13.42 -23.75 -2.78
N ILE A 143 -13.47 -25.08 -2.70
CA ILE A 143 -12.64 -25.95 -3.55
C ILE A 143 -13.12 -25.88 -5.00
N ILE A 144 -14.44 -25.87 -5.20
CA ILE A 144 -15.05 -25.80 -6.53
C ILE A 144 -14.90 -24.41 -7.14
N SER A 145 -14.96 -23.34 -6.34
CA SER A 145 -14.84 -21.95 -6.82
C SER A 145 -13.41 -21.58 -7.23
N LEU A 146 -12.39 -22.18 -6.61
CA LEU A 146 -10.97 -21.90 -6.85
C LEU A 146 -10.56 -21.84 -8.34
N PRO A 147 -10.81 -22.88 -9.18
CA PRO A 147 -10.43 -22.82 -10.60
C PRO A 147 -11.11 -21.67 -11.35
N PHE A 148 -12.35 -21.33 -11.02
CA PHE A 148 -13.06 -20.20 -11.64
C PHE A 148 -12.45 -18.86 -11.21
N LYS A 149 -12.07 -18.71 -9.94
CA LYS A 149 -11.37 -17.50 -9.47
C LYS A 149 -10.07 -17.28 -10.20
N ILE A 150 -9.27 -18.34 -10.35
CA ILE A 150 -7.99 -18.28 -11.08
C ILE A 150 -8.24 -17.93 -12.55
N LEU A 151 -9.24 -18.56 -13.19
CA LEU A 151 -9.57 -18.30 -14.58
C LEU A 151 -9.99 -16.84 -14.80
N ILE A 152 -10.90 -16.30 -13.97
CA ILE A 152 -11.31 -14.89 -14.06
C ILE A 152 -10.12 -13.97 -13.84
N PHE A 153 -9.31 -14.25 -12.82
CA PHE A 153 -8.14 -13.42 -12.52
C PHE A 153 -7.14 -13.38 -13.67
N ILE A 154 -6.89 -14.50 -14.34
CA ILE A 154 -6.03 -14.54 -15.53
C ILE A 154 -6.72 -13.88 -16.74
N ALA A 155 -8.01 -14.12 -16.94
CA ALA A 155 -8.76 -13.61 -18.09
C ALA A 155 -8.83 -12.08 -18.13
N VAL A 156 -8.81 -11.42 -16.97
CA VAL A 156 -8.79 -9.96 -16.86
C VAL A 156 -7.38 -9.37 -16.75
N ASP A 157 -6.34 -10.19 -16.87
CA ASP A 157 -4.95 -9.79 -16.59
C ASP A 157 -4.80 -9.14 -15.20
N GLY A 158 -5.30 -9.83 -14.17
CA GLY A 158 -5.46 -9.31 -12.82
C GLY A 158 -4.16 -8.83 -12.17
N TRP A 159 -3.02 -9.45 -12.50
CA TRP A 159 -1.71 -8.98 -12.02
C TRP A 159 -1.38 -7.59 -12.55
N SER A 160 -1.56 -7.38 -13.85
CA SER A 160 -1.33 -6.08 -14.49
C SER A 160 -2.27 -5.03 -13.93
N LEU A 161 -3.56 -5.35 -13.76
CA LEU A 161 -4.55 -4.42 -13.16
C LEU A 161 -4.16 -3.99 -11.76
N ILE A 162 -3.74 -4.93 -10.91
CA ILE A 162 -3.34 -4.62 -9.53
C ILE A 162 -2.07 -3.77 -9.52
N ILE A 163 -1.04 -4.14 -10.29
CA ILE A 163 0.21 -3.39 -10.34
C ILE A 163 -0.01 -1.96 -10.85
N HIS A 164 -0.76 -1.81 -11.95
CA HIS A 164 -1.10 -0.48 -12.48
C HIS A 164 -1.93 0.33 -11.50
N GLY A 165 -2.91 -0.29 -10.83
CA GLY A 165 -3.73 0.36 -9.81
C GLY A 165 -2.88 0.87 -8.64
N LEU A 166 -1.95 0.06 -8.15
CA LEU A 166 -1.03 0.45 -7.07
C LEU A 166 -0.12 1.60 -7.50
N ILE A 167 0.54 1.51 -8.67
CA ILE A 167 1.42 2.58 -9.16
C ILE A 167 0.66 3.90 -9.34
N LYS A 168 -0.57 3.85 -9.86
CA LYS A 168 -1.42 5.04 -10.02
C LYS A 168 -1.93 5.59 -8.69
N SER A 169 -2.01 4.79 -7.63
CA SER A 169 -2.47 5.25 -6.33
C SER A 169 -1.46 6.18 -5.63
N PHE A 170 -0.17 6.07 -5.97
CA PHE A 170 0.91 6.85 -5.35
C PHE A 170 1.33 8.08 -6.14
N ASN A 171 0.88 8.19 -7.40
CA ASN A 171 1.16 9.32 -8.30
C ASN A 171 -0.05 10.25 -8.38
#